data_AF-A0A7S1DHR9-F1
#
_entry.id   AF-A0A7S1DHR9-F1
#
_cell.length_a   1.000
_cell.length_b   1.000
_cell.length_c   1.000
_cell.angle_alpha   90.00
_cell.angle_beta   90.00
_cell.angle_gamma   90.00
#
_symmetry.space_group_name_H-M   'P 1'
#
loop_
_entity.id
_entity.type
_entity.pdbx_description
1 polymer ?
#
loop_
_entity_poly.entity_id
_entity_poly.type
_entity_poly.pdbx_seq_one_letter_code
_entity_poly.pdbx_strand_id
1 'polypeptide(L)'
;HKLFCPPPSRMHRSGRRCPLISGLRRPQMLPKCRPMELKLRPFDFAQAAARAGLAANGQPLSVKPAATAGASFGDAMAQALKSVSAQQAEATRLQRDLQFDNPTVSLEETMVSMQKAQIGFQATLQVRNRLVSAYSDIMNMQI
;
A
#
# COMPACT_ATOMS: atom_id res chain seq x y z
N HIS A 1 -26.69 23.47 -30.27
CA HIS A 1 -26.39 22.26 -31.05
C HIS A 1 -27.59 21.33 -30.94
N LYS A 2 -28.15 20.93 -32.09
CA LYS A 2 -29.43 20.21 -32.25
C LYS A 2 -29.37 18.76 -31.72
N LEU A 3 -30.51 18.34 -31.15
CA LEU A 3 -31.18 17.02 -31.22
C LEU A 3 -30.38 15.75 -30.85
N PHE A 4 -30.90 14.91 -29.95
CA PHE A 4 -31.67 13.71 -30.33
C PHE A 4 -32.06 12.84 -29.11
N CYS A 5 -33.35 12.52 -29.03
CA CYS A 5 -34.07 11.52 -28.23
C CYS A 5 -35.29 11.18 -29.13
N PRO A 6 -35.93 9.97 -29.21
CA PRO A 6 -36.08 8.83 -28.28
C PRO A 6 -36.00 7.46 -29.07
N PRO A 7 -36.66 6.29 -28.81
CA PRO A 7 -37.67 5.88 -27.81
C PRO A 7 -37.51 4.50 -27.11
N PRO A 8 -38.38 4.18 -26.12
CA PRO A 8 -38.46 2.90 -25.44
C PRO A 8 -39.58 1.99 -25.99
N SER A 9 -39.30 0.69 -26.10
CA SER A 9 -40.25 -0.41 -26.38
C SER A 9 -39.47 -1.72 -26.20
N ARG A 10 -39.97 -2.86 -25.71
CA ARG A 10 -41.26 -3.35 -25.22
C ARG A 10 -40.96 -4.83 -24.94
N MET A 11 -41.25 -5.36 -23.76
CA MET A 11 -41.34 -6.82 -23.62
C MET A 11 -42.38 -7.22 -22.58
N HIS A 12 -42.98 -8.37 -22.85
CA HIS A 12 -44.40 -8.66 -22.73
C HIS A 12 -44.66 -9.62 -21.55
N ARG A 13 -45.81 -9.43 -20.89
CA ARG A 13 -46.68 -10.41 -20.20
C ARG A 13 -46.11 -11.79 -19.82
N SER A 14 -46.18 -12.08 -18.52
CA SER A 14 -46.97 -13.18 -17.91
C SER A 14 -46.93 -12.96 -16.38
N GLY A 15 -47.93 -13.11 -15.53
CA GLY A 15 -49.28 -13.62 -15.63
C GLY A 15 -49.64 -14.15 -14.23
N ARG A 16 -50.71 -13.60 -13.65
CA ARG A 16 -51.55 -14.15 -12.56
C ARG A 16 -51.26 -13.73 -11.09
N ARG A 17 -52.32 -13.12 -10.54
CA ARG A 17 -52.86 -13.19 -9.16
C ARG A 17 -52.37 -12.19 -8.11
N CYS A 18 -53.18 -11.14 -7.95
CA CYS A 18 -53.53 -10.61 -6.63
C CYS A 18 -54.41 -11.63 -5.89
N PRO A 19 -54.29 -11.70 -4.55
CA PRO A 19 -55.29 -11.06 -3.69
C PRO A 19 -54.58 -10.20 -2.63
N LEU A 20 -54.96 -8.93 -2.42
CA LEU A 20 -56.02 -8.48 -1.51
C LEU A 20 -55.97 -9.13 -0.11
N ILE A 21 -56.01 -8.23 0.89
CA ILE A 21 -56.48 -8.36 2.28
C ILE A 21 -55.40 -8.62 3.37
N SER A 22 -55.52 -7.81 4.43
CA SER A 22 -54.99 -7.97 5.79
C SER A 22 -53.63 -7.36 6.12
N GLY A 23 -53.69 -6.04 6.30
CA GLY A 23 -53.22 -5.32 7.49
C GLY A 23 -52.04 -5.89 8.26
N LEU A 24 -50.94 -5.14 8.25
CA LEU A 24 -50.24 -4.82 9.50
C LEU A 24 -49.59 -3.45 9.33
N ARG A 25 -50.22 -2.50 10.02
CA ARG A 25 -49.81 -1.13 10.28
C ARG A 25 -48.39 -1.15 10.87
N ARG A 26 -47.34 -1.06 10.04
CA ARG A 26 -45.97 -0.83 10.52
C ARG A 26 -45.83 0.65 10.84
N PRO A 27 -45.57 1.04 12.09
CA PRO A 27 -45.24 2.43 12.39
C PRO A 27 -43.90 2.77 11.74
N GLN A 28 -43.87 3.90 11.05
CA GLN A 28 -42.69 4.55 10.50
C GLN A 28 -41.67 4.75 11.64
N MET A 29 -40.68 3.87 11.74
CA MET A 29 -39.50 4.15 12.57
C MET A 29 -38.67 5.21 11.86
N LEU A 30 -38.63 6.39 12.48
CA LEU A 30 -37.74 7.52 12.21
C LEU A 30 -36.36 7.09 11.68
N PRO A 31 -35.76 7.85 10.74
CA PRO A 31 -34.34 7.72 10.46
C PRO A 31 -33.56 8.17 11.70
N LYS A 32 -33.23 7.22 12.58
CA LYS A 32 -32.20 7.47 13.61
C LYS A 32 -30.91 7.75 12.86
N CYS A 33 -30.44 8.99 12.93
CA CYS A 33 -29.06 9.35 12.64
C CYS A 33 -28.17 8.29 13.28
N ARG A 34 -27.54 7.44 12.47
CA ARG A 34 -26.47 6.59 12.98
C ARG A 34 -25.35 7.55 13.35
N PRO A 35 -24.93 7.62 14.62
CA PRO A 35 -23.71 8.35 14.93
C PRO A 35 -22.57 7.75 14.11
N MET A 36 -21.73 8.61 13.54
CA MET A 36 -20.45 8.23 12.94
C MET A 36 -19.57 7.65 14.04
N GLU A 37 -19.74 6.36 14.33
CA GLU A 37 -18.79 5.63 15.17
C GLU A 37 -17.54 5.41 14.32
N LEU A 38 -16.63 6.36 14.42
CA LEU A 38 -15.26 6.23 13.93
C LEU A 38 -14.55 5.18 14.80
N LYS A 39 -14.89 3.91 14.54
CA LYS A 39 -14.17 2.77 15.10
C LYS A 39 -12.82 2.77 14.40
N LEU A 40 -11.85 3.43 15.02
CA LEU A 40 -10.44 3.34 14.67
C LEU A 40 -10.12 1.85 14.60
N ARG A 41 -9.98 1.33 13.38
CA ARG A 41 -9.49 -0.03 13.18
C ARG A 41 -8.03 0.02 13.64
N PRO A 42 -7.68 -0.61 14.77
CA PRO A 42 -6.27 -0.72 15.13
C PRO A 42 -5.56 -1.44 13.99
N PHE A 43 -4.27 -1.15 13.81
CA PHE A 43 -3.46 -1.85 12.81
C PHE A 43 -3.61 -3.36 13.00
N ASP A 44 -4.23 -4.01 12.01
CA ASP A 44 -4.46 -5.45 12.04
C ASP A 44 -3.20 -6.13 11.51
N PHE A 45 -2.27 -6.37 12.45
CA PHE A 45 -0.99 -7.02 12.15
C PHE A 45 -1.18 -8.43 11.57
N ALA A 46 -2.30 -9.09 11.85
CA ALA A 46 -2.64 -10.39 11.26
C ALA A 46 -2.93 -10.25 9.77
N GLN A 47 -3.65 -9.21 9.34
CA GLN A 47 -3.90 -8.94 7.93
C GLN A 47 -2.64 -8.44 7.19
N ALA A 48 -1.77 -7.69 7.86
CA ALA A 48 -0.46 -7.31 7.32
C ALA A 48 0.47 -8.53 7.15
N ALA A 49 0.52 -9.42 8.15
CA ALA A 49 1.29 -10.67 8.09
C ALA A 49 0.77 -11.61 6.99
N ALA A 50 -0.55 -11.72 6.82
CA ALA A 50 -1.16 -12.51 5.75
C ALA A 50 -0.79 -12.00 4.35
N ARG A 51 -0.71 -10.67 4.16
CA ARG A 51 -0.22 -10.07 2.89
C ARG A 51 1.27 -10.27 2.68
N ALA A 52 2.04 -10.37 3.77
CA ALA A 52 3.47 -10.64 3.74
C ALA A 52 3.81 -12.15 3.70
N GLY A 53 2.81 -13.04 3.62
CA GLY A 53 3.02 -14.50 3.52
C GLY A 53 3.52 -15.16 4.82
N LEU A 54 3.30 -14.51 5.96
CA LEU A 54 3.76 -14.97 7.28
C LEU A 54 2.54 -15.43 8.10
N ALA A 55 2.64 -16.60 8.72
CA ALA A 55 1.63 -17.02 9.70
C ALA A 55 1.76 -16.19 10.99
N ALA A 56 0.66 -16.09 11.75
CA ALA A 56 0.60 -15.33 13.01
C ALA A 56 1.58 -15.82 14.10
N ASN A 57 2.18 -17.00 13.91
CA ASN A 57 3.20 -17.60 14.77
C ASN A 57 4.64 -17.42 14.25
N GLY A 58 4.86 -16.52 13.27
CA GLY A 58 6.20 -16.20 12.76
C GLY A 58 6.81 -17.28 11.86
N GLN A 59 6.07 -18.34 11.53
CA GLN A 59 6.50 -19.32 10.54
C GLN A 59 6.14 -18.84 9.13
N PRO A 60 7.09 -18.88 8.19
CA PRO A 60 6.78 -18.59 6.79
C PRO A 60 5.82 -19.69 6.32
N LEU A 61 4.60 -19.30 5.95
CA LEU A 61 3.75 -20.18 5.17
C LEU A 61 4.50 -20.40 3.86
N SER A 62 4.57 -21.64 3.39
CA SER A 62 5.15 -21.97 2.09
C SER A 62 4.21 -21.43 1.00
N VAL A 63 4.17 -20.10 0.88
CA VAL A 63 3.61 -19.39 -0.24
C VAL A 63 4.60 -19.62 -1.35
N LYS A 64 4.25 -20.55 -2.25
CA LYS A 64 4.86 -20.64 -3.58
C LYS A 64 4.97 -19.19 -4.09
N PRO A 65 6.19 -18.68 -4.34
CA PRO A 65 6.33 -17.28 -4.69
C PRO A 65 5.44 -17.04 -5.90
N ALA A 66 4.42 -16.21 -5.72
CA ALA A 66 3.73 -15.63 -6.84
C ALA A 66 4.86 -14.97 -7.62
N ALA A 67 5.21 -15.58 -8.75
CA ALA A 67 6.30 -15.13 -9.58
C ALA A 67 6.00 -13.67 -9.92
N THR A 68 6.68 -12.75 -9.22
CA THR A 68 6.73 -11.36 -9.61
C THR A 68 7.44 -11.37 -10.94
N ALA A 69 6.66 -11.47 -12.01
CA ALA A 69 7.15 -11.39 -13.36
C ALA A 69 7.89 -10.04 -13.48
N GLY A 70 9.22 -10.09 -13.66
CA GLY A 70 9.95 -9.03 -14.35
C GLY A 70 10.91 -8.15 -13.56
N ALA A 71 11.18 -8.37 -12.27
CA ALA A 71 12.26 -7.64 -11.59
C ALA A 71 13.39 -8.61 -11.24
N SER A 72 14.53 -8.50 -11.93
CA SER A 72 15.74 -9.21 -11.49
C SER A 72 16.20 -8.63 -10.15
N PHE A 73 16.89 -9.43 -9.34
CA PHE A 73 17.51 -8.93 -8.10
C PHE A 73 18.42 -7.73 -8.38
N GLY A 74 19.11 -7.73 -9.53
CA GLY A 74 19.94 -6.61 -9.98
C GLY A 74 19.12 -5.34 -10.21
N ASP A 75 17.95 -5.43 -10.84
CA ASP A 75 17.04 -4.29 -11.02
C ASP A 75 16.52 -3.76 -9.70
N ALA A 76 16.15 -4.66 -8.77
CA ALA A 76 15.71 -4.27 -7.43
C ALA A 76 16.83 -3.58 -6.63
N MET A 77 18.07 -4.07 -6.74
CA MET A 77 19.23 -3.45 -6.10
C MET A 77 19.61 -2.11 -6.75
N ALA A 78 19.55 -2.00 -8.07
CA ALA A 78 19.76 -0.73 -8.78
C ALA A 78 18.72 0.31 -8.37
N GLN A 79 17.45 -0.12 -8.24
CA GLN A 79 16.37 0.74 -7.77
C GLN A 79 16.55 1.15 -6.30
N ALA A 80 17.01 0.23 -5.43
CA ALA A 80 17.33 0.54 -4.04
C ALA A 80 18.46 1.58 -3.93
N LEU A 81 19.54 1.42 -4.70
CA LEU A 81 20.64 2.39 -4.75
C LEU A 81 20.17 3.76 -5.24
N LYS A 82 19.32 3.79 -6.28
CA LYS A 82 18.71 5.04 -6.78
C LYS A 82 17.81 5.69 -5.74
N SER A 83 17.03 4.90 -5.01
CA SER A 83 16.19 5.39 -3.91
C SER A 83 17.02 5.98 -2.76
N VAL A 84 18.14 5.35 -2.39
CA VAL A 84 19.02 5.86 -1.34
C VAL A 84 19.69 7.17 -1.77
N SER A 85 20.14 7.25 -3.02
CA SER A 85 20.69 8.50 -3.59
C SER A 85 19.65 9.63 -3.57
N ALA A 86 18.40 9.32 -3.93
CA ALA A 86 17.30 10.28 -3.85
C ALA A 86 17.01 10.71 -2.41
N GLN A 87 16.98 9.78 -1.44
CA GLN A 87 16.78 10.10 -0.02
C GLN A 87 17.89 11.00 0.54
N GLN A 88 19.13 10.80 0.10
CA GLN A 88 20.27 11.64 0.50
C GLN A 88 20.20 13.05 -0.11
N ALA A 89 19.78 13.16 -1.37
CA ALA A 89 19.55 14.45 -2.02
C ALA A 89 18.40 15.22 -1.36
N GLU A 90 17.29 14.55 -1.05
CA GLU A 90 16.15 15.14 -0.33
C GLU A 90 16.56 15.62 1.07
N ALA A 91 17.28 14.81 1.86
CA ALA A 91 17.76 15.23 3.17
C ALA A 91 18.65 16.49 3.08
N THR A 92 19.52 16.57 2.07
CA THR A 92 20.38 17.74 1.83
C THR A 92 19.55 18.96 1.41
N ARG A 93 18.49 18.76 0.62
CA ARG A 93 17.59 19.83 0.20
C ARG A 93 16.82 20.40 1.37
N LEU A 94 16.19 19.54 2.17
CA LEU A 94 15.43 19.93 3.36
C LEU A 94 16.33 20.65 4.37
N GLN A 95 17.57 20.19 4.57
CA GLN A 95 18.57 20.90 5.38
C GLN A 95 18.86 22.31 4.88
N ARG A 96 18.93 22.54 3.57
CA ARG A 96 19.12 23.88 3.00
C ARG A 96 17.87 24.72 3.19
N ASP A 97 16.70 24.16 2.89
CA ASP A 97 15.42 24.88 3.01
C ASP A 97 15.15 25.32 4.46
N LEU A 98 15.57 24.52 5.46
CA LEU A 98 15.56 24.93 6.87
C LEU A 98 16.49 26.11 7.18
N GLN A 99 17.66 26.19 6.55
CA GLN A 99 18.60 27.30 6.78
C GLN A 99 18.09 28.62 6.20
N PHE A 100 17.23 28.56 5.17
CA PHE A 100 16.60 29.73 4.55
C PHE A 100 15.28 30.13 5.21
N ASP A 101 14.96 29.59 6.40
CA ASP A 101 13.75 29.90 7.18
C ASP A 101 12.45 29.69 6.38
N ASN A 102 12.43 28.70 5.49
CA ASN A 102 11.29 28.46 4.62
C ASN A 102 10.16 27.75 5.42
N PRO A 103 8.97 28.35 5.59
CA PRO A 103 7.90 27.81 6.45
C PRO A 103 7.25 26.53 5.91
N THR A 104 7.58 26.12 4.68
CA THR A 104 7.08 24.87 4.10
C THR A 104 7.77 23.61 4.61
N VAL A 105 8.90 23.75 5.31
CA VAL A 105 9.72 22.62 5.73
C VAL A 105 9.98 22.73 7.22
N SER A 106 9.51 21.74 7.97
CA SER A 106 9.67 21.77 9.41
C SER A 106 10.92 21.00 9.85
N LEU A 107 11.46 21.37 11.01
CA LEU A 107 12.63 20.72 11.60
C LEU A 107 12.41 19.21 11.78
N GLU A 108 11.18 18.80 12.14
CA GLU A 108 10.84 17.39 12.33
C GLU A 108 10.98 16.59 11.04
N GLU A 109 10.49 17.12 9.92
CA GLU A 109 10.56 16.45 8.63
C GLU A 109 12.01 16.28 8.16
N THR A 110 12.85 17.29 8.36
CA THR A 110 14.27 17.21 8.04
C THR A 110 14.97 16.15 8.87
N MET A 111 14.73 16.12 10.19
CA MET A 111 15.32 15.10 11.07
C MET A 111 14.89 13.69 10.67
N VAL A 112 13.61 13.49 10.35
CA VAL A 112 13.10 12.20 9.87
C VAL A 112 13.72 11.82 8.52
N SER A 113 13.87 12.77 7.59
CA SER A 113 14.50 12.52 6.29
C SER A 113 15.96 12.09 6.44
N MET A 114 16.72 12.74 7.33
CA MET A 114 18.11 12.41 7.62
C MET A 114 18.24 11.00 8.20
N GLN A 115 17.37 10.64 9.15
CA GLN A 115 17.36 9.31 9.74
C GLN A 115 16.98 8.24 8.70
N LYS A 116 16.00 8.51 7.84
CA LYS A 116 15.61 7.60 6.75
C LYS A 116 16.76 7.37 5.77
N ALA A 117 17.43 8.43 5.33
CA ALA A 117 18.59 8.32 4.45
C ALA A 117 19.72 7.50 5.09
N GLN A 118 20.01 7.73 6.37
CA GLN A 118 21.07 7.04 7.08
C GLN A 118 20.80 5.54 7.25
N ILE A 119 19.58 5.17 7.69
CA ILE A 119 19.17 3.78 7.89
C ILE A 119 19.07 3.06 6.54
N GLY A 120 18.48 3.70 5.52
CA GLY A 120 18.35 3.14 4.17
C GLY A 120 19.69 2.87 3.49
N PHE A 121 20.65 3.77 3.65
CA PHE A 121 22.02 3.57 3.15
C PHE A 121 22.71 2.38 3.83
N GLN A 122 22.62 2.29 5.16
CA GLN A 122 23.20 1.17 5.91
C GLN A 122 22.57 -0.16 5.50
N ALA A 123 21.24 -0.23 5.36
CA ALA A 123 20.55 -1.43 4.90
C ALA A 123 21.04 -1.88 3.51
N THR A 124 21.22 -0.93 2.59
CA THR A 124 21.70 -1.22 1.22
C THR A 124 23.15 -1.70 1.23
N LEU A 125 24.01 -1.12 2.06
CA LEU A 125 25.40 -1.59 2.23
C LEU A 125 25.46 -3.02 2.76
N GLN A 126 24.56 -3.41 3.69
CA GLN A 126 24.51 -4.77 4.20
C GLN A 126 24.21 -5.76 3.08
N VAL A 127 23.20 -5.49 2.24
CA VAL A 127 22.85 -6.36 1.11
C VAL A 127 23.99 -6.40 0.08
N ARG A 128 24.61 -5.26 -0.22
CA ARG A 128 25.77 -5.16 -1.13
C ARG A 128 26.93 -6.02 -0.63
N ASN A 129 27.29 -5.89 0.65
CA ASN A 129 28.41 -6.61 1.23
C ASN A 129 28.16 -8.12 1.21
N ARG A 130 26.93 -8.56 1.53
CA ARG A 130 26.54 -9.97 1.42
C ARG A 130 26.66 -10.49 -0.01
N LEU A 131 26.28 -9.70 -1.02
CA LEU A 131 26.39 -10.09 -2.42
C LEU A 131 27.86 -10.23 -2.86
N VAL A 132 28.70 -9.27 -2.48
CA VAL A 132 30.14 -9.32 -2.78
C VAL A 132 30.79 -10.51 -2.09
N SER A 133 30.48 -10.78 -0.82
CA SER A 133 31.00 -11.95 -0.11
C SER A 133 30.56 -13.26 -0.74
N ALA A 134 29.30 -13.39 -1.17
CA ALA A 134 28.81 -14.59 -1.84
C ALA A 134 29.51 -14.84 -3.18
N TYR A 135 29.81 -13.78 -3.93
CA TYR A 135 30.60 -13.88 -5.15
C TYR A 135 32.03 -14.35 -4.86
N SER A 136 32.68 -13.74 -3.87
CA SER A 136 34.02 -14.15 -3.45
C SER A 136 34.07 -15.59 -2.94
N ASP A 137 33.05 -16.06 -2.21
CA ASP A 137 32.95 -17.43 -1.70
C ASP A 137 32.92 -18.47 -2.83
N ILE A 138 32.11 -18.23 -3.87
CA ILE A 138 32.07 -19.09 -5.07
C ILE A 138 33.43 -19.11 -5.79
N MET A 139 34.13 -17.98 -5.85
CA MET A 139 35.46 -17.92 -6.48
C MET A 139 36.52 -18.65 -5.67
N ASN A 140 36.45 -18.59 -4.34
CA ASN A 140 37.41 -19.22 -3.45
C ASN A 140 37.16 -20.73 -3.24
N MET A 141 36.01 -21.25 -3.67
CA MET A 141 35.69 -22.68 -3.67
C MET A 141 36.33 -23.46 -4.83
N GLN A 142 36.95 -22.78 -5.80
CA GLN A 142 37.66 -23.42 -6.91
C GLN A 142 39.17 -23.43 -6.69
N ILE A 143 39.64 -24.27 -5.75
CA ILE A 143 40.98 -24.91 -5.77
C ILE A 143 40.90 -26.29 -5.13
#